data_AF-A0A9E5I3S4-F1
#
_entry.id   AF-A0A9E5I3S4-F1
#
_cell.length_a   1.000
_cell.length_b   1.000
_cell.length_c   1.000
_cell.angle_alpha   90.00
_cell.angle_beta   90.00
_cell.angle_gamma   90.00
#
_symmetry.space_group_name_H-M   'P 1'
#
loop_
_entity.id
_entity.type
_entity.pdbx_description
1 polymer ?
#
loop_
_entity_poly.entity_id
_entity_poly.type
_entity_poly.pdbx_seq_one_letter_code
_entity_poly.pdbx_strand_id
1 'polypeptide(L)'
;MSALKNRTPSSLRTALGNRVVIADGAMGTMLQAANPSLADFQGFEGCNEILNVTRPDLVSSVHRQYFEAGVDAVETNTFGANLANLGEYGIPERIYELAESGARIARTVADSFSTPDAPRWVLGSLGPGTKLPTLGHVTYQELRDAYAIAARGLIDGGSDALLIETTQDLLQAKAAVNGARIAIDECDRDVVLIAQVTVETTGTMLLGSEVGAALTTLAALGVDLVGMNCATGPAEMSEHLRTLSKSAPIGISVMPNAGLPILKDGGAYYPLSPSELADALSDFVDNYGVGLIGGCCGTTPEHLAAVVTRIKNRSLSTRTITIEPGASSLYQFVPFRQDRTYLAIGERTNANGSKAFRDALNRDDWQACVDIAKDQIREGAHMLDLSVDYVGRDGVRDMTELAQRFATATTLPIVLDSTEPEVIRAGLEHLGGRCVINSVNYEDGAGPNSRFARIMPIAKEHGAA
;
A
#
# COMPACT_ATOMS: atom_id res chain seq x y z
N MET A 1 -11.48 4.24 20.34
CA MET A 1 -11.72 5.50 19.59
C MET A 1 -10.56 6.44 19.90
N SER A 2 -9.54 6.50 19.04
CA SER A 2 -8.63 7.65 19.05
C SER A 2 -9.44 8.81 18.46
N ALA A 3 -9.78 9.79 19.30
CA ALA A 3 -10.19 11.10 18.80
C ALA A 3 -9.09 11.53 17.83
N LEU A 4 -9.45 11.94 16.60
CA LEU A 4 -8.50 12.54 15.66
C LEU A 4 -7.66 13.53 16.46
N LYS A 5 -6.40 13.18 16.78
CA LYS A 5 -5.52 14.08 17.51
C LYS A 5 -5.46 15.31 16.62
N ASN A 6 -5.97 16.45 17.10
CA ASN A 6 -5.90 17.72 16.38
C ASN A 6 -4.43 18.15 16.37
N ARG A 7 -3.64 17.51 15.52
CA ARG A 7 -2.23 17.78 15.31
C ARG A 7 -2.13 19.00 14.42
N THR A 8 -1.20 19.89 14.73
CA THR A 8 -0.82 20.93 13.80
C THR A 8 -0.27 20.26 12.54
N PRO A 9 -0.78 20.59 11.34
CA PRO A 9 -0.28 20.03 10.10
C PRO A 9 1.24 20.21 9.99
N SER A 10 1.94 19.14 9.62
CA SER A 10 3.38 19.16 9.38
C SER A 10 3.72 20.04 8.17
N SER A 11 4.99 20.46 8.09
CA SER A 11 5.48 21.18 6.91
C SER A 11 5.35 20.37 5.62
N LEU A 12 5.49 19.03 5.71
CA LEU A 12 5.35 18.15 4.55
C LEU A 12 3.90 18.09 4.09
N ARG A 13 2.94 17.85 5.00
CA ARG A 13 1.50 17.87 4.68
C ARG A 13 1.09 19.21 4.07
N THR A 14 1.61 20.31 4.61
CA THR A 14 1.35 21.65 4.07
C THR A 14 1.94 21.82 2.66
N ALA A 15 3.16 21.33 2.41
CA ALA A 15 3.76 21.38 1.07
C ALA A 15 2.98 20.55 0.05
N LEU A 16 2.61 19.32 0.40
CA LEU A 16 1.81 18.40 -0.43
C LEU A 16 0.40 18.91 -0.75
N GLY A 17 -0.11 19.89 0.00
CA GLY A 17 -1.37 20.57 -0.28
C GLY A 17 -1.24 21.79 -1.19
N ASN A 18 -0.02 22.31 -1.41
CA ASN A 18 0.20 23.59 -2.10
C ASN A 18 1.10 23.48 -3.35
N ARG A 19 2.10 22.60 -3.35
CA ARG A 19 3.10 22.48 -4.42
C ARG A 19 3.49 21.01 -4.64
N VAL A 20 4.13 20.76 -5.78
CA VAL A 20 4.77 19.47 -6.05
C VAL A 20 5.97 19.29 -5.12
N VAL A 21 6.07 18.12 -4.51
CA VAL A 21 7.23 17.65 -3.73
C VAL A 21 8.03 16.68 -4.58
N ILE A 22 9.35 16.92 -4.68
CA ILE A 22 10.26 16.07 -5.45
C ILE A 22 11.05 15.18 -4.48
N ALA A 23 10.79 13.88 -4.50
CA ALA A 23 11.55 12.85 -3.80
C ALA A 23 12.80 12.44 -4.60
N ASP A 24 13.62 11.56 -4.03
CA ASP A 24 14.86 11.08 -4.59
C ASP A 24 14.66 9.95 -5.63
N GLY A 25 15.77 9.27 -5.93
CA GLY A 25 15.84 8.13 -6.85
C GLY A 25 16.25 6.84 -6.13
N ALA A 26 16.83 5.90 -6.87
CA ALA A 26 17.17 4.59 -6.33
C ALA A 26 18.30 4.58 -5.28
N MET A 27 17.97 4.14 -4.06
CA MET A 27 18.95 3.80 -3.02
C MET A 27 19.80 2.57 -3.38
N GLY A 28 19.14 1.46 -3.76
CA GLY A 28 19.80 0.16 -3.94
C GLY A 28 20.90 0.16 -5.01
N THR A 29 20.65 0.77 -6.18
CA THR A 29 21.65 0.85 -7.26
C THR A 29 22.83 1.74 -6.89
N MET A 30 22.59 2.81 -6.10
CA MET A 30 23.66 3.69 -5.61
C MET A 30 24.55 3.00 -4.59
N LEU A 31 23.97 2.20 -3.68
CA LEU A 31 24.73 1.39 -2.72
C LEU A 31 25.53 0.28 -3.43
N GLN A 32 24.94 -0.39 -4.43
CA GLN A 32 25.65 -1.38 -5.25
C GLN A 32 26.86 -0.76 -5.96
N ALA A 33 26.72 0.45 -6.52
CA ALA A 33 27.82 1.16 -7.17
C ALA A 33 28.97 1.53 -6.20
N ALA A 34 28.66 1.71 -4.91
CA ALA A 34 29.66 1.91 -3.85
C ALA A 34 30.44 0.63 -3.50
N ASN A 35 30.01 -0.52 -4.02
CA ASN A 35 30.65 -1.84 -3.90
C ASN A 35 31.05 -2.22 -2.45
N PRO A 36 30.10 -2.22 -1.49
CA PRO A 36 30.35 -2.68 -0.12
C PRO A 36 30.82 -4.14 -0.11
N SER A 37 31.74 -4.44 0.81
CA SER A 37 32.27 -5.79 0.98
C SER A 37 31.31 -6.68 1.78
N LEU A 38 31.48 -8.00 1.70
CA LEU A 38 30.70 -8.95 2.52
C LEU A 38 30.82 -8.68 4.03
N ALA A 39 31.98 -8.18 4.47
CA ALA A 39 32.20 -7.82 5.87
C ALA A 39 31.36 -6.61 6.30
N ASP A 40 31.14 -5.65 5.39
CA ASP A 40 30.24 -4.52 5.63
C ASP A 40 28.80 -5.00 5.86
N PHE A 41 28.38 -6.08 5.20
CA PHE A 41 27.07 -6.72 5.42
C PHE A 41 27.00 -7.65 6.64
N GLN A 42 28.06 -7.79 7.43
CA GLN A 42 28.15 -8.78 8.53
C GLN A 42 27.85 -10.22 8.09
N GLY A 43 28.10 -10.55 6.82
CA GLY A 43 27.75 -11.85 6.23
C GLY A 43 26.32 -11.98 5.70
N PHE A 44 25.46 -10.96 5.86
CA PHE A 44 24.11 -10.91 5.30
C PHE A 44 24.11 -10.28 3.90
N GLU A 45 24.79 -10.92 2.95
CA GLU A 45 24.99 -10.40 1.60
C GLU A 45 23.66 -9.96 0.94
N GLY A 46 23.64 -8.73 0.41
CA GLY A 46 22.46 -8.16 -0.25
C GLY A 46 21.43 -7.52 0.68
N CYS A 47 21.54 -7.67 2.01
CA CYS A 47 20.67 -6.96 2.96
C CYS A 47 21.18 -5.52 3.15
N ASN A 48 20.72 -4.62 2.29
CA ASN A 48 21.13 -3.21 2.31
C ASN A 48 20.82 -2.53 3.65
N GLU A 49 19.79 -2.98 4.37
CA GLU A 49 19.40 -2.43 5.65
C GLU A 49 20.50 -2.57 6.71
N ILE A 50 21.34 -3.61 6.63
CA ILE A 50 22.49 -3.78 7.54
C ILE A 50 23.46 -2.61 7.46
N LEU A 51 23.59 -2.00 6.27
CA LEU A 51 24.47 -0.87 6.04
C LEU A 51 24.03 0.37 6.84
N ASN A 52 22.78 0.45 7.31
CA ASN A 52 22.35 1.50 8.23
C ASN A 52 23.13 1.48 9.54
N VAL A 53 23.62 0.31 9.97
CA VAL A 53 24.37 0.16 11.24
C VAL A 53 25.86 0.07 10.97
N THR A 54 26.27 -0.67 9.94
CA THR A 54 27.70 -0.95 9.71
C THR A 54 28.40 0.10 8.87
N ARG A 55 27.70 0.71 7.91
CA ARG A 55 28.23 1.69 6.96
C ARG A 55 27.30 2.90 6.79
N PRO A 56 26.96 3.60 7.89
CA PRO A 56 26.13 4.80 7.82
C PRO A 56 26.77 5.91 6.96
N ASP A 57 28.09 5.89 6.79
CA ASP A 57 28.81 6.77 5.88
C ASP A 57 28.38 6.58 4.41
N LEU A 58 28.18 5.34 3.95
CA LEU A 58 27.71 5.05 2.60
C LEU A 58 26.27 5.50 2.39
N VAL A 59 25.38 5.12 3.31
CA VAL A 59 23.96 5.49 3.25
C VAL A 59 23.80 7.02 3.29
N SER A 60 24.50 7.69 4.20
CA SER A 60 24.50 9.17 4.27
C SER A 60 25.03 9.83 3.00
N SER A 61 26.04 9.23 2.35
CA SER A 61 26.58 9.74 1.08
C SER A 61 25.55 9.71 -0.05
N VAL A 62 24.73 8.66 -0.12
CA VAL A 62 23.66 8.57 -1.12
C VAL A 62 22.61 9.67 -0.90
N HIS A 63 22.14 9.85 0.33
CA HIS A 63 21.18 10.92 0.64
C HIS A 63 21.75 12.31 0.32
N ARG A 64 23.03 12.58 0.64
CA ARG A 64 23.68 13.86 0.30
C ARG A 64 23.66 14.12 -1.19
N GLN A 65 24.01 13.13 -2.01
CA GLN A 65 24.02 13.28 -3.47
C GLN A 65 22.63 13.65 -4.02
N TYR A 66 21.56 13.06 -3.50
CA TYR A 66 20.20 13.45 -3.93
C TYR A 66 19.79 14.84 -3.44
N PHE A 67 20.11 15.22 -2.20
CA PHE A 67 19.85 16.59 -1.74
C PHE A 67 20.69 17.64 -2.47
N GLU A 68 21.93 17.33 -2.86
CA GLU A 68 22.79 18.16 -3.73
C GLU A 68 22.19 18.31 -5.14
N ALA A 69 21.52 17.28 -5.66
CA ALA A 69 20.72 17.38 -6.89
C ALA A 69 19.48 18.28 -6.73
N GLY A 70 19.12 18.63 -5.51
CA GLY A 70 18.11 19.65 -5.19
C GLY A 70 16.72 19.11 -4.85
N VAL A 71 16.58 17.80 -4.63
CA VAL A 71 15.31 17.18 -4.22
C VAL A 71 14.82 17.74 -2.88
N ASP A 72 13.53 17.62 -2.64
CA ASP A 72 12.87 18.08 -1.41
C ASP A 72 12.87 17.00 -0.32
N ALA A 73 12.78 15.73 -0.71
CA ALA A 73 12.68 14.62 0.21
C ALA A 73 13.57 13.44 -0.23
N VAL A 74 13.95 12.60 0.71
CA VAL A 74 14.64 11.32 0.45
C VAL A 74 13.90 10.16 1.10
N GLU A 75 13.91 9.01 0.45
CA GLU A 75 13.47 7.74 1.02
C GLU A 75 14.56 7.17 1.95
N THR A 76 14.15 6.54 3.04
CA THR A 76 15.07 5.84 3.96
C THR A 76 15.57 4.53 3.33
N ASN A 77 16.79 4.10 3.66
CA ASN A 77 17.32 2.78 3.26
C ASN A 77 16.69 1.66 4.11
N THR A 78 15.38 1.45 4.01
CA THR A 78 14.60 0.56 4.88
C THR A 78 13.56 -0.27 4.13
N PHE A 79 13.63 -0.30 2.80
CA PHE A 79 12.72 -1.08 1.96
C PHE A 79 12.58 -2.54 2.43
N GLY A 80 13.70 -3.17 2.76
CA GLY A 80 13.79 -4.54 3.25
C GLY A 80 13.72 -4.71 4.76
N ALA A 81 13.47 -3.65 5.55
CA ALA A 81 13.34 -3.73 7.01
C ALA A 81 11.96 -4.26 7.41
N ASN A 82 11.62 -5.46 6.92
CA ASN A 82 10.31 -6.09 7.07
C ASN A 82 10.45 -7.57 7.44
N LEU A 83 9.34 -8.17 7.89
CA LEU A 83 9.30 -9.54 8.40
C LEU A 83 9.81 -10.59 7.41
N ALA A 84 9.38 -10.49 6.15
CA ALA A 84 9.70 -11.48 5.14
C ALA A 84 11.20 -11.46 4.82
N ASN A 85 11.74 -10.29 4.49
CA ASN A 85 13.13 -10.14 4.06
C ASN A 85 14.09 -10.45 5.20
N LEU A 86 13.90 -9.86 6.39
CA LEU A 86 14.79 -10.14 7.53
C LEU A 86 14.61 -11.56 8.08
N GLY A 87 13.44 -12.18 7.85
CA GLY A 87 13.21 -13.60 8.12
C GLY A 87 14.08 -14.52 7.26
N GLU A 88 14.30 -14.19 5.99
CA GLU A 88 15.20 -14.96 5.09
C GLU A 88 16.66 -14.91 5.55
N TYR A 89 17.06 -13.81 6.20
CA TYR A 89 18.37 -13.67 6.84
C TYR A 89 18.43 -14.19 8.29
N GLY A 90 17.31 -14.61 8.86
CA GLY A 90 17.23 -15.13 10.24
C GLY A 90 17.39 -14.07 11.33
N ILE A 91 17.05 -12.81 11.04
CA ILE A 91 17.17 -11.65 11.96
C ILE A 91 15.89 -10.77 12.06
N PRO A 92 14.67 -11.34 12.09
CA PRO A 92 13.44 -10.55 12.16
C PRO A 92 13.33 -9.66 13.41
N GLU A 93 14.04 -9.97 14.49
CA GLU A 93 14.12 -9.15 15.69
C GLU A 93 14.79 -7.78 15.47
N ARG A 94 15.52 -7.61 14.36
CA ARG A 94 16.22 -6.35 14.01
C ARG A 94 15.37 -5.37 13.20
N ILE A 95 14.09 -5.67 12.91
CA ILE A 95 13.19 -4.79 12.14
C ILE A 95 13.23 -3.35 12.68
N TYR A 96 12.99 -3.18 13.99
CA TYR A 96 12.98 -1.86 14.63
C TYR A 96 14.34 -1.15 14.52
N GLU A 97 15.43 -1.85 14.87
CA GLU A 97 16.79 -1.30 14.90
C GLU A 97 17.21 -0.76 13.53
N LEU A 98 16.98 -1.55 12.47
CA LEU A 98 17.40 -1.20 11.12
C LEU A 98 16.52 -0.10 10.52
N ALA A 99 15.22 -0.13 10.80
CA ALA A 99 14.28 0.92 10.39
C ALA A 99 14.62 2.27 11.05
N GLU A 100 14.83 2.27 12.36
CA GLU A 100 15.17 3.46 13.13
C GLU A 100 16.52 4.04 12.72
N SER A 101 17.55 3.20 12.56
CA SER A 101 18.88 3.63 12.13
C SER A 101 18.84 4.25 10.73
N GLY A 102 18.10 3.64 9.79
CA GLY A 102 17.94 4.17 8.43
C GLY A 102 17.24 5.54 8.41
N ALA A 103 16.16 5.69 9.19
CA ALA A 103 15.48 6.97 9.33
C ALA A 103 16.36 8.05 9.97
N ARG A 104 17.13 7.70 11.01
CA ARG A 104 18.02 8.63 11.70
C ARG A 104 19.13 9.17 10.80
N ILE A 105 19.70 8.33 9.93
CA ILE A 105 20.70 8.75 8.95
C ILE A 105 20.07 9.75 7.98
N ALA A 106 18.93 9.40 7.36
CA ALA A 106 18.23 10.28 6.43
C ALA A 106 17.85 11.61 7.08
N ARG A 107 17.35 11.60 8.32
CA ARG A 107 16.98 12.78 9.10
C ARG A 107 18.17 13.70 9.34
N THR A 108 19.29 13.14 9.78
CA THR A 108 20.54 13.89 10.02
C THR A 108 21.02 14.59 8.76
N VAL A 109 20.98 13.90 7.61
CA VAL A 109 21.36 14.51 6.32
C VAL A 109 20.34 15.58 5.92
N ALA A 110 19.05 15.28 5.97
CA ALA A 110 18.00 16.23 5.62
C ALA A 110 18.11 17.53 6.43
N ASP A 111 18.34 17.44 7.74
CA ASP A 111 18.51 18.60 8.62
C ASP A 111 19.71 19.47 8.23
N SER A 112 20.79 18.87 7.73
CA SER A 112 21.97 19.61 7.26
C SER A 112 21.75 20.39 5.95
N PHE A 113 20.74 19.99 5.15
CA PHE A 113 20.34 20.68 3.91
C PHE A 113 19.10 21.56 4.09
N SER A 114 18.43 21.45 5.24
CA SER A 114 17.17 22.14 5.52
C SER A 114 17.42 23.59 5.90
N THR A 115 16.61 24.51 5.35
CA THR A 115 16.53 25.90 5.79
C THR A 115 15.10 26.24 6.17
N PRO A 116 14.84 27.36 6.90
CA PRO A 116 13.47 27.76 7.23
C PRO A 116 12.55 27.91 6.01
N ASP A 117 13.09 28.35 4.86
CA ASP A 117 12.33 28.57 3.63
C ASP A 117 12.31 27.33 2.70
N ALA A 118 13.24 26.40 2.89
CA ALA A 118 13.37 25.17 2.11
C ALA A 118 13.59 23.97 3.04
N PRO A 119 12.53 23.53 3.76
CA PRO A 119 12.60 22.32 4.56
C PRO A 119 12.94 21.10 3.71
N ARG A 120 13.65 20.13 4.31
CA ARG A 120 13.94 18.82 3.73
C ARG A 120 13.27 17.72 4.51
N TRP A 121 12.67 16.78 3.81
CA TRP A 121 11.82 15.75 4.41
C TRP A 121 12.38 14.35 4.26
N VAL A 122 11.95 13.47 5.17
CA VAL A 122 12.32 12.06 5.17
C VAL A 122 11.07 11.21 4.97
N LEU A 123 11.10 10.35 3.95
CA LEU A 123 10.04 9.38 3.66
C LEU A 123 10.50 8.01 4.15
N GLY A 124 9.86 7.50 5.20
CA GLY A 124 10.15 6.18 5.74
C GLY A 124 9.66 5.07 4.81
N SER A 125 10.57 4.47 4.04
CA SER A 125 10.27 3.39 3.08
C SER A 125 9.90 2.09 3.80
N LEU A 126 8.77 1.50 3.39
CA LEU A 126 8.24 0.22 3.84
C LEU A 126 7.92 -0.63 2.61
N GLY A 127 8.83 -1.54 2.25
CA GLY A 127 8.64 -2.44 1.11
C GLY A 127 7.66 -3.60 1.38
N PRO A 128 7.26 -4.34 0.32
CA PRO A 128 6.21 -5.36 0.40
C PRO A 128 6.66 -6.68 1.04
N GLY A 129 7.98 -6.93 1.09
CA GLY A 129 8.53 -8.24 1.42
C GLY A 129 8.29 -9.29 0.33
N THR A 130 8.59 -10.56 0.62
CA THR A 130 8.43 -11.70 -0.32
C THR A 130 7.19 -12.57 -0.04
N LYS A 131 6.43 -12.28 1.03
CA LYS A 131 5.28 -13.08 1.45
C LYS A 131 3.97 -12.40 1.04
N LEU A 132 3.05 -13.19 0.47
CA LEU A 132 1.76 -12.73 -0.04
C LEU A 132 0.64 -13.32 0.83
N PRO A 133 0.03 -12.55 1.74
CA PRO A 133 -1.01 -13.03 2.65
C PRO A 133 -2.26 -13.51 1.90
N THR A 134 -2.58 -12.94 0.74
CA THR A 134 -3.69 -13.42 -0.10
C THR A 134 -3.49 -14.87 -0.56
N LEU A 135 -2.23 -15.31 -0.69
CA LEU A 135 -1.88 -16.70 -1.03
C LEU A 135 -1.63 -17.58 0.20
N GLY A 136 -1.82 -17.05 1.42
CA GLY A 136 -1.62 -17.77 2.67
C GLY A 136 -0.14 -17.99 3.05
N HIS A 137 0.80 -17.23 2.48
CA HIS A 137 2.22 -17.35 2.81
C HIS A 137 2.56 -16.87 4.24
N VAL A 138 1.72 -16.00 4.80
CA VAL A 138 1.82 -15.37 6.12
C VAL A 138 0.43 -14.82 6.49
N THR A 139 0.11 -14.71 7.77
CA THR A 139 -1.18 -14.14 8.17
C THR A 139 -1.18 -12.61 8.05
N TYR A 140 -2.37 -12.04 7.86
CA TYR A 140 -2.57 -10.59 7.87
C TYR A 140 -2.07 -9.95 9.18
N GLN A 141 -2.34 -10.59 10.31
CA GLN A 141 -1.99 -10.09 11.65
C GLN A 141 -0.48 -10.04 11.85
N GLU A 142 0.24 -11.12 11.51
CA GLU A 142 1.71 -11.16 11.59
C GLU A 142 2.36 -10.05 10.76
N LEU A 143 1.85 -9.81 9.54
CA LEU A 143 2.34 -8.70 8.71
C LEU A 143 2.01 -7.34 9.32
N ARG A 144 0.76 -7.09 9.75
CA ARG A 144 0.34 -5.83 10.36
C ARG A 144 1.24 -5.49 11.54
N ASP A 145 1.47 -6.45 12.42
CA ASP A 145 2.23 -6.26 13.65
C ASP A 145 3.71 -5.99 13.34
N ALA A 146 4.29 -6.70 12.37
CA ALA A 146 5.66 -6.42 11.91
C ALA A 146 5.81 -5.03 11.25
N TYR A 147 4.83 -4.61 10.43
CA TYR A 147 4.81 -3.25 9.87
C TYR A 147 4.66 -2.18 10.95
N ALA A 148 3.93 -2.45 12.03
CA ALA A 148 3.86 -1.53 13.17
C ALA A 148 5.22 -1.34 13.85
N ILE A 149 6.01 -2.42 13.99
CA ILE A 149 7.38 -2.37 14.54
C ILE A 149 8.29 -1.52 13.65
N ALA A 150 8.28 -1.78 12.34
CA ALA A 150 9.09 -1.01 11.37
C ALA A 150 8.68 0.47 11.36
N ALA A 151 7.37 0.74 11.31
CA ALA A 151 6.83 2.10 11.32
C ALA A 151 7.15 2.87 12.60
N ARG A 152 7.13 2.22 13.77
CA ARG A 152 7.60 2.82 15.02
C ARG A 152 9.07 3.25 14.90
N GLY A 153 9.94 2.36 14.43
CA GLY A 153 11.35 2.67 14.20
C GLY A 153 11.54 3.87 13.28
N LEU A 154 10.84 3.91 12.15
CA LEU A 154 10.89 5.04 11.21
C LEU A 154 10.44 6.37 11.83
N ILE A 155 9.34 6.36 12.60
CA ILE A 155 8.83 7.57 13.27
C ILE A 155 9.83 8.06 14.33
N ASP A 156 10.36 7.14 15.14
CA ASP A 156 11.31 7.45 16.22
C ASP A 156 12.66 7.94 15.66
N GLY A 157 13.07 7.41 14.50
CA GLY A 157 14.25 7.88 13.77
C GLY A 157 14.06 9.21 13.03
N GLY A 158 12.83 9.74 12.97
CA GLY A 158 12.59 11.10 12.51
C GLY A 158 11.84 11.24 11.18
N SER A 159 11.31 10.17 10.59
CA SER A 159 10.57 10.23 9.33
C SER A 159 9.35 11.18 9.39
N ASP A 160 9.13 11.94 8.32
CA ASP A 160 8.00 12.87 8.16
C ASP A 160 6.80 12.21 7.46
N ALA A 161 7.07 11.17 6.68
CA ALA A 161 6.07 10.29 6.09
C ALA A 161 6.43 8.83 6.29
N LEU A 162 5.42 7.95 6.20
CA LEU A 162 5.59 6.53 5.97
C LEU A 162 5.11 6.22 4.56
N LEU A 163 6.00 5.65 3.75
CA LEU A 163 5.78 5.32 2.36
C LEU A 163 5.74 3.79 2.22
N ILE A 164 4.54 3.26 2.10
CA ILE A 164 4.29 1.86 1.80
C ILE A 164 4.39 1.73 0.29
N GLU A 165 5.47 1.17 -0.21
CA GLU A 165 5.82 1.22 -1.63
C GLU A 165 5.96 -0.15 -2.26
N THR A 166 5.95 -0.18 -3.59
CA THR A 166 6.10 -1.37 -4.42
C THR A 166 5.10 -2.49 -4.04
N THR A 167 3.90 -2.14 -3.57
CA THR A 167 2.95 -3.17 -3.12
C THR A 167 2.42 -3.97 -4.31
N GLN A 168 2.33 -5.29 -4.12
CA GLN A 168 1.96 -6.27 -5.15
C GLN A 168 0.70 -7.08 -4.79
N ASP A 169 0.30 -7.04 -3.52
CA ASP A 169 -0.88 -7.69 -2.96
C ASP A 169 -1.66 -6.68 -2.11
N LEU A 170 -2.95 -6.47 -2.42
CA LEU A 170 -3.77 -5.51 -1.70
C LEU A 170 -4.00 -5.89 -0.22
N LEU A 171 -4.01 -7.19 0.12
CA LEU A 171 -4.12 -7.60 1.52
C LEU A 171 -2.85 -7.28 2.31
N GLN A 172 -1.67 -7.44 1.69
CA GLN A 172 -0.40 -6.99 2.25
C GLN A 172 -0.38 -5.47 2.42
N ALA A 173 -0.82 -4.71 1.41
CA ALA A 173 -0.91 -3.25 1.50
C ALA A 173 -1.85 -2.80 2.64
N LYS A 174 -3.01 -3.46 2.82
CA LYS A 174 -3.91 -3.23 3.96
C LYS A 174 -3.23 -3.50 5.31
N ALA A 175 -2.46 -4.58 5.41
CA ALA A 175 -1.72 -4.92 6.64
C ALA A 175 -0.66 -3.85 6.95
N ALA A 176 0.11 -3.42 5.94
CA ALA A 176 1.12 -2.38 6.07
C ALA A 176 0.51 -1.03 6.47
N VAL A 177 -0.58 -0.62 5.83
CA VAL A 177 -1.28 0.63 6.12
C VAL A 177 -1.81 0.65 7.56
N ASN A 178 -2.38 -0.46 8.03
CA ASN A 178 -2.88 -0.54 9.40
C ASN A 178 -1.76 -0.66 10.43
N GLY A 179 -0.67 -1.36 10.13
CA GLY A 179 0.54 -1.39 10.97
C GLY A 179 1.15 0.00 11.13
N ALA A 180 1.32 0.72 10.02
CA ALA A 180 1.76 2.11 10.04
C ALA A 180 0.82 3.02 10.85
N ARG A 181 -0.50 2.82 10.75
CA ARG A 181 -1.48 3.60 11.51
C ARG A 181 -1.38 3.39 13.02
N ILE A 182 -1.15 2.16 13.48
CA ILE A 182 -0.86 1.88 14.90
C ILE A 182 0.33 2.72 15.35
N ALA A 183 1.40 2.74 14.55
CA ALA A 183 2.58 3.54 14.86
C ALA A 183 2.29 5.04 14.91
N ILE A 184 1.55 5.55 13.93
CA ILE A 184 1.14 6.96 13.82
C ILE A 184 0.25 7.36 15.00
N ASP A 185 -0.72 6.55 15.42
CA ASP A 185 -1.67 6.89 16.48
C ASP A 185 -0.99 7.08 17.85
N GLU A 186 0.08 6.33 18.10
CA GLU A 186 0.86 6.43 19.35
C GLU A 186 1.80 7.64 19.39
N CYS A 187 2.14 8.26 18.25
CA CYS A 187 2.97 9.48 18.23
C CYS A 187 2.12 10.77 18.27
N ASP A 188 2.75 11.91 18.57
CA ASP A 188 2.09 13.22 18.57
C ASP A 188 2.39 14.06 17.33
N ARG A 189 3.30 13.58 16.46
CA ARG A 189 3.65 14.24 15.19
C ARG A 189 2.59 13.97 14.13
N ASP A 190 2.36 14.96 13.26
CA ASP A 190 1.63 14.73 12.03
C ASP A 190 2.55 14.05 11.01
N VAL A 191 2.34 12.75 10.82
CA VAL A 191 3.11 11.90 9.89
C VAL A 191 2.21 11.59 8.70
N VAL A 192 2.70 11.85 7.50
CA VAL A 192 1.97 11.58 6.25
C VAL A 192 2.01 10.08 5.94
N LEU A 193 0.89 9.49 5.53
CA LEU A 193 0.83 8.08 5.15
C LEU A 193 0.58 7.93 3.65
N ILE A 194 1.51 7.29 2.93
CA ILE A 194 1.48 7.14 1.47
C ILE A 194 1.43 5.64 1.14
N ALA A 195 0.60 5.26 0.17
CA ALA A 195 0.57 3.90 -0.37
C ALA A 195 0.78 3.91 -1.89
N GLN A 196 1.79 3.19 -2.36
CA GLN A 196 2.09 3.01 -3.78
C GLN A 196 1.98 1.53 -4.17
N VAL A 197 1.26 1.29 -5.26
CA VAL A 197 1.18 -0.01 -5.91
C VAL A 197 2.23 -0.12 -7.00
N THR A 198 2.63 -1.34 -7.34
CA THR A 198 3.44 -1.57 -8.53
C THR A 198 2.59 -2.27 -9.60
N VAL A 199 2.67 -1.76 -10.82
CA VAL A 199 1.90 -2.28 -11.96
C VAL A 199 2.87 -2.82 -12.98
N GLU A 200 2.66 -4.07 -13.40
CA GLU A 200 3.47 -4.74 -14.39
C GLU A 200 3.11 -4.30 -15.81
N THR A 201 3.88 -4.73 -16.80
CA THR A 201 3.63 -4.46 -18.22
C THR A 201 2.30 -5.03 -18.73
N THR A 202 1.66 -5.91 -17.96
CA THR A 202 0.30 -6.43 -18.22
C THR A 202 -0.80 -5.42 -17.89
N GLY A 203 -0.48 -4.32 -17.19
CA GLY A 203 -1.43 -3.28 -16.78
C GLY A 203 -2.14 -3.57 -15.44
N THR A 204 -1.69 -4.58 -14.69
CA THR A 204 -2.20 -4.92 -13.36
C THR A 204 -1.07 -5.14 -12.36
N MET A 205 -1.39 -5.16 -11.06
CA MET A 205 -0.46 -5.62 -10.02
C MET A 205 -0.16 -7.13 -10.18
N LEU A 206 0.85 -7.65 -9.48
CA LEU A 206 1.27 -9.06 -9.55
C LEU A 206 0.10 -10.05 -9.37
N LEU A 207 -0.80 -9.78 -8.42
CA LEU A 207 -1.97 -10.64 -8.17
C LEU A 207 -3.17 -10.34 -9.08
N GLY A 208 -3.03 -9.47 -10.08
CA GLY A 208 -4.07 -9.16 -11.06
C GLY A 208 -4.99 -7.99 -10.68
N SER A 209 -4.67 -7.22 -9.64
CA SER A 209 -5.44 -6.04 -9.24
C SER A 209 -5.30 -4.94 -10.29
N GLU A 210 -6.43 -4.44 -10.78
CA GLU A 210 -6.46 -3.19 -11.54
C GLU A 210 -6.43 -1.95 -10.65
N VAL A 211 -6.09 -0.80 -11.23
CA VAL A 211 -5.89 0.46 -10.51
C VAL A 211 -7.18 0.97 -9.85
N GLY A 212 -8.35 0.71 -10.45
CA GLY A 212 -9.64 1.03 -9.83
C GLY A 212 -9.88 0.27 -8.53
N ALA A 213 -9.57 -1.04 -8.52
CA ALA A 213 -9.62 -1.87 -7.31
C ALA A 213 -8.63 -1.40 -6.24
N ALA A 214 -7.39 -1.08 -6.64
CA ALA A 214 -6.38 -0.56 -5.73
C ALA A 214 -6.79 0.78 -5.11
N LEU A 215 -7.26 1.74 -5.92
CA LEU A 215 -7.74 3.04 -5.44
C LEU A 215 -8.88 2.88 -4.45
N THR A 216 -9.90 2.08 -4.80
CA THR A 216 -11.09 1.87 -3.98
C THR A 216 -10.74 1.28 -2.62
N THR A 217 -9.78 0.35 -2.61
CA THR A 217 -9.30 -0.32 -1.39
C THR A 217 -8.48 0.63 -0.54
N LEU A 218 -7.42 1.22 -1.10
CA LEU A 218 -6.42 1.98 -0.34
C LEU A 218 -6.96 3.33 0.14
N ALA A 219 -7.76 4.03 -0.66
CA ALA A 219 -8.34 5.31 -0.26
C ALA A 219 -9.29 5.16 0.94
N ALA A 220 -10.00 4.02 1.04
CA ALA A 220 -10.91 3.74 2.14
C ALA A 220 -10.18 3.54 3.48
N LEU A 221 -8.87 3.26 3.46
CA LEU A 221 -8.04 3.15 4.65
C LEU A 221 -7.57 4.52 5.19
N GLY A 222 -7.87 5.62 4.49
CA GLY A 222 -7.49 6.96 4.93
C GLY A 222 -6.01 7.28 4.78
N VAL A 223 -5.36 6.75 3.74
CA VAL A 223 -4.03 7.21 3.31
C VAL A 223 -4.11 8.63 2.73
N ASP A 224 -3.04 9.40 2.85
CA ASP A 224 -2.96 10.78 2.38
C ASP A 224 -2.72 10.86 0.86
N LEU A 225 -1.91 9.93 0.35
CA LEU A 225 -1.59 9.80 -1.07
C LEU A 225 -1.69 8.34 -1.51
N VAL A 226 -2.18 8.14 -2.72
CA VAL A 226 -2.09 6.87 -3.46
C VAL A 226 -1.25 7.06 -4.71
N GLY A 227 -0.46 6.07 -5.10
CA GLY A 227 0.40 6.23 -6.26
C GLY A 227 0.94 4.93 -6.81
N MET A 228 1.99 5.06 -7.61
CA MET A 228 2.69 3.91 -8.15
C MET A 228 4.19 4.13 -8.30
N ASN A 229 4.94 3.05 -8.11
CA ASN A 229 6.38 3.05 -8.30
C ASN A 229 6.88 1.68 -8.77
N CYS A 230 8.12 1.69 -9.27
CA CYS A 230 8.82 0.50 -9.75
C CYS A 230 8.09 -0.27 -10.88
N ALA A 231 8.61 -1.45 -11.23
CA ALA A 231 8.24 -2.36 -12.32
C ALA A 231 8.29 -1.79 -13.74
N THR A 232 7.76 -0.59 -13.95
CA THR A 232 7.59 0.05 -15.25
C THR A 232 8.15 1.47 -15.29
N GLY A 233 8.26 2.02 -16.50
CA GLY A 233 8.66 3.40 -16.72
C GLY A 233 7.46 4.35 -16.85
N PRO A 234 7.71 5.64 -17.15
CA PRO A 234 6.63 6.61 -17.29
C PRO A 234 5.64 6.25 -18.41
N ALA A 235 6.09 5.64 -19.50
CA ALA A 235 5.23 5.31 -20.64
C ALA A 235 4.08 4.38 -20.23
N GLU A 236 4.36 3.33 -19.46
CA GLU A 236 3.35 2.36 -19.03
C GLU A 236 2.47 2.92 -17.89
N MET A 237 3.00 3.79 -17.03
CA MET A 237 2.27 4.36 -15.89
C MET A 237 1.21 5.41 -16.29
N SER A 238 1.34 6.02 -17.47
CA SER A 238 0.54 7.19 -17.88
C SER A 238 -0.98 6.97 -17.84
N GLU A 239 -1.49 5.85 -18.37
CA GLU A 239 -2.94 5.59 -18.38
C GLU A 239 -3.46 5.29 -16.97
N HIS A 240 -2.66 4.62 -16.14
CA HIS A 240 -3.01 4.36 -14.75
C HIS A 240 -3.09 5.66 -13.93
N LEU A 241 -2.16 6.59 -14.13
CA LEU A 241 -2.19 7.91 -13.51
C LEU A 241 -3.37 8.76 -14.01
N ARG A 242 -3.75 8.63 -15.29
CA ARG A 242 -4.95 9.30 -15.82
C ARG A 242 -6.22 8.82 -15.11
N THR A 243 -6.34 7.51 -14.87
CA THR A 243 -7.45 6.93 -14.09
C THR A 243 -7.46 7.48 -12.66
N LEU A 244 -6.31 7.47 -11.97
CA LEU A 244 -6.19 8.04 -10.62
C LEU A 244 -6.54 9.54 -10.62
N SER A 245 -6.06 10.30 -11.60
CA SER A 245 -6.30 11.75 -11.69
C SER A 245 -7.78 12.10 -11.70
N LYS A 246 -8.61 11.29 -12.38
CA LYS A 246 -10.06 11.49 -12.51
C LYS A 246 -10.89 10.99 -11.32
N SER A 247 -10.36 10.08 -10.50
CA SER A 247 -11.17 9.35 -9.52
C SER A 247 -10.63 9.41 -8.09
N ALA A 248 -9.36 9.71 -7.88
CA ALA A 248 -8.75 9.69 -6.55
C ALA A 248 -9.11 10.95 -5.75
N PRO A 249 -9.83 10.84 -4.61
CA PRO A 249 -10.18 11.97 -3.76
C PRO A 249 -9.01 12.46 -2.88
N ILE A 250 -7.91 11.73 -2.89
CA ILE A 250 -6.67 11.95 -2.13
C ILE A 250 -5.52 12.30 -3.08
N GLY A 251 -4.37 12.72 -2.55
CA GLY A 251 -3.23 13.11 -3.38
C GLY A 251 -2.67 11.95 -4.20
N ILE A 252 -1.95 12.27 -5.29
CA ILE A 252 -1.34 11.27 -6.17
C ILE A 252 0.18 11.35 -6.09
N SER A 253 0.84 10.20 -6.02
CA SER A 253 2.29 10.09 -6.13
C SER A 253 2.75 9.20 -7.29
N VAL A 254 3.95 9.44 -7.84
CA VAL A 254 4.56 8.55 -8.83
C VAL A 254 6.09 8.56 -8.76
N MET A 255 6.70 7.37 -8.79
CA MET A 255 8.16 7.21 -8.81
C MET A 255 8.55 6.10 -9.80
N PRO A 256 8.56 6.40 -11.12
CA PRO A 256 8.81 5.40 -12.16
C PRO A 256 10.27 4.95 -12.18
N ASN A 257 10.54 3.78 -12.78
CA ASN A 257 11.89 3.41 -13.18
C ASN A 257 12.40 4.34 -14.28
N ALA A 258 13.71 4.39 -14.49
CA ALA A 258 14.33 5.03 -15.66
C ALA A 258 14.12 4.18 -16.95
N GLY A 259 12.86 3.89 -17.26
CA GLY A 259 12.45 2.99 -18.33
C GLY A 259 12.42 1.53 -17.89
N LEU A 260 12.07 0.64 -18.83
CA LEU A 260 12.10 -0.81 -18.59
C LEU A 260 13.56 -1.31 -18.51
N PRO A 261 13.88 -2.22 -17.58
CA PRO A 261 15.23 -2.75 -17.46
C PRO A 261 15.60 -3.59 -18.69
N ILE A 262 16.81 -3.37 -19.19
CA ILE A 262 17.44 -4.15 -20.25
C ILE A 262 18.63 -4.89 -19.64
N LEU A 263 18.65 -6.22 -19.77
CA LEU A 263 19.79 -7.02 -19.31
C LEU A 263 21.00 -6.77 -20.22
N LYS A 264 22.12 -6.35 -19.63
CA LYS A 264 23.43 -6.21 -20.26
C LYS A 264 24.50 -6.94 -19.43
N ASP A 265 25.70 -7.06 -19.98
CA ASP A 265 26.85 -7.54 -19.21
C ASP A 265 27.06 -6.65 -17.98
N GLY A 266 26.96 -7.23 -16.79
CA GLY A 266 27.07 -6.52 -15.51
C GLY A 266 25.74 -6.14 -14.82
N GLY A 267 24.59 -6.50 -15.39
CA GLY A 267 23.29 -6.40 -14.70
C GLY A 267 22.19 -5.66 -15.48
N ALA A 268 21.18 -5.18 -14.76
CA ALA A 268 20.08 -4.43 -15.34
C ALA A 268 20.51 -2.99 -15.70
N TYR A 269 20.29 -2.60 -16.95
CA TYR A 269 20.52 -1.26 -17.47
C TYR A 269 19.18 -0.57 -17.76
N TYR A 270 19.07 0.70 -17.37
CA TYR A 270 17.85 1.50 -17.53
C TYR A 270 18.09 2.57 -18.60
N PRO A 271 17.31 2.58 -19.71
CA PRO A 271 17.65 3.38 -20.89
C PRO A 271 17.14 4.83 -20.87
N LEU A 272 16.18 5.17 -20.01
CA LEU A 272 15.58 6.50 -19.99
C LEU A 272 16.60 7.53 -19.52
N SER A 273 16.75 8.62 -20.25
CA SER A 273 17.69 9.70 -19.90
C SER A 273 17.12 10.66 -18.84
N PRO A 274 17.98 11.47 -18.19
CA PRO A 274 17.55 12.53 -17.28
C PRO A 274 16.49 13.48 -17.84
N SER A 275 16.65 13.93 -19.09
CA SER A 275 15.70 14.84 -19.73
C SER A 275 14.36 14.15 -20.02
N GLU A 276 14.37 12.90 -20.47
CA GLU A 276 13.14 12.17 -20.76
C GLU A 276 12.34 11.89 -19.49
N LEU A 277 13.00 11.57 -18.37
CA LEU A 277 12.32 11.45 -17.07
C LEU A 277 11.70 12.78 -16.64
N ALA A 278 12.45 13.89 -16.76
CA ALA A 278 11.96 15.22 -16.40
C ALA A 278 10.77 15.67 -17.24
N ASP A 279 10.77 15.35 -18.53
CA ASP A 279 9.66 15.63 -19.45
C ASP A 279 8.41 14.85 -19.03
N ALA A 280 8.55 13.53 -18.82
CA ALA A 280 7.41 12.70 -18.44
C ALA A 280 6.81 13.08 -17.07
N LEU A 281 7.65 13.37 -16.07
CA LEU A 281 7.16 13.82 -14.76
C LEU A 281 6.53 15.21 -14.83
N SER A 282 7.03 16.12 -15.69
CA SER A 282 6.37 17.41 -15.94
C SER A 282 4.97 17.20 -16.51
N ASP A 283 4.83 16.30 -17.49
CA ASP A 283 3.53 15.99 -18.08
C ASP A 283 2.55 15.40 -17.06
N PHE A 284 3.01 14.55 -16.14
CA PHE A 284 2.17 14.01 -15.07
C PHE A 284 1.73 15.07 -14.06
N VAL A 285 2.61 15.99 -13.71
CA VAL A 285 2.26 17.13 -12.85
C VAL A 285 1.21 18.01 -13.56
N ASP A 286 1.48 18.39 -14.80
CA ASP A 286 0.68 19.38 -15.52
C ASP A 286 -0.70 18.83 -15.89
N ASN A 287 -0.76 17.57 -16.37
CA ASN A 287 -1.99 16.98 -16.89
C ASN A 287 -2.74 16.10 -15.90
N TYR A 288 -2.03 15.48 -14.94
CA TYR A 288 -2.63 14.52 -14.00
C TYR A 288 -2.68 15.04 -12.56
N GLY A 289 -2.08 16.19 -12.26
CA GLY A 289 -2.11 16.80 -10.93
C GLY A 289 -1.39 15.96 -9.87
N VAL A 290 -0.31 15.29 -10.26
CA VAL A 290 0.54 14.50 -9.35
C VAL A 290 1.28 15.44 -8.40
N GLY A 291 1.23 15.15 -7.10
CA GLY A 291 1.76 16.04 -6.05
C GLY A 291 3.05 15.59 -5.38
N LEU A 292 3.39 14.31 -5.48
CA LEU A 292 4.69 13.80 -5.10
C LEU A 292 5.28 13.02 -6.26
N ILE A 293 6.46 13.43 -6.72
CA ILE A 293 7.17 12.78 -7.83
C ILE A 293 8.57 12.38 -7.38
N GLY A 294 9.16 11.39 -8.03
CA GLY A 294 10.55 10.99 -7.79
C GLY A 294 10.96 9.95 -8.82
N GLY A 295 11.92 9.11 -8.46
CA GLY A 295 12.40 8.03 -9.30
C GLY A 295 12.56 6.72 -8.52
N CYS A 296 12.48 5.59 -9.20
CA CYS A 296 12.79 4.28 -8.65
C CYS A 296 14.03 3.70 -9.35
N CYS A 297 14.05 2.41 -9.71
CA CYS A 297 15.24 1.74 -10.25
C CYS A 297 15.80 2.45 -11.49
N GLY A 298 17.12 2.65 -11.49
CA GLY A 298 17.86 3.30 -12.57
C GLY A 298 17.89 4.83 -12.51
N THR A 299 17.15 5.47 -11.60
CA THR A 299 17.15 6.93 -11.45
C THR A 299 18.30 7.40 -10.55
N THR A 300 19.11 8.31 -11.05
CA THR A 300 20.35 8.80 -10.43
C THR A 300 20.23 10.28 -10.02
N PRO A 301 21.18 10.84 -9.25
CA PRO A 301 21.21 12.28 -8.97
C PRO A 301 21.13 13.16 -10.22
N GLU A 302 21.72 12.75 -11.36
CA GLU A 302 21.61 13.48 -12.63
C GLU A 302 20.17 13.53 -13.15
N HIS A 303 19.44 12.42 -13.01
CA HIS A 303 18.02 12.38 -13.38
C HIS A 303 17.21 13.35 -12.53
N LEU A 304 17.38 13.29 -11.20
CA LEU A 304 16.63 14.12 -10.28
C LEU A 304 17.01 15.60 -10.40
N ALA A 305 18.26 15.94 -10.72
CA ALA A 305 18.67 17.31 -11.02
C ALA A 305 17.93 17.90 -12.25
N ALA A 306 17.71 17.09 -13.30
CA ALA A 306 16.93 17.49 -14.46
C ALA A 306 15.45 17.72 -14.10
N VAL A 307 14.87 16.82 -13.27
CA VAL A 307 13.50 16.94 -12.75
C VAL A 307 13.33 18.21 -11.91
N VAL A 308 14.26 18.46 -10.98
CA VAL A 308 14.28 19.67 -10.14
C VAL A 308 14.35 20.93 -11.01
N THR A 309 15.25 20.96 -11.99
CA THR A 309 15.38 22.11 -12.92
C THR A 309 14.07 22.40 -13.65
N ARG A 310 13.30 21.36 -14.01
CA ARG A 310 12.06 21.49 -14.77
C ARG A 310 10.84 21.87 -13.91
N ILE A 311 10.73 21.33 -12.69
CA ILE A 311 9.47 21.30 -11.92
C ILE A 311 9.53 22.09 -10.61
N LYS A 312 10.71 22.46 -10.10
CA LYS A 312 10.85 23.12 -8.80
C LYS A 312 9.89 24.29 -8.62
N ASN A 313 9.25 24.35 -7.44
CA ASN A 313 8.25 25.35 -7.05
C ASN A 313 6.96 25.39 -7.89
N ARG A 314 6.66 24.34 -8.67
CA ARG A 314 5.39 24.24 -9.38
C ARG A 314 4.24 24.02 -8.41
N SER A 315 3.21 24.86 -8.51
CA SER A 315 1.96 24.71 -7.75
C SER A 315 1.21 23.45 -8.17
N LEU A 316 0.41 22.89 -7.25
CA LEU A 316 -0.44 21.76 -7.58
C LEU A 316 -1.59 22.16 -8.51
N SER A 317 -1.76 21.41 -9.59
CA SER A 317 -2.91 21.53 -10.48
C SER A 317 -4.19 21.06 -9.77
N THR A 318 -5.27 21.83 -9.91
CA THR A 318 -6.59 21.39 -9.43
C THR A 318 -7.13 20.28 -10.34
N ARG A 319 -7.55 19.16 -9.74
CA ARG A 319 -8.14 18.02 -10.46
C ARG A 319 -9.66 18.08 -10.39
N THR A 320 -10.32 17.83 -11.52
CA THR A 320 -11.77 17.57 -11.56
C THR A 320 -11.99 16.08 -11.35
N ILE A 321 -12.49 15.71 -10.17
CA ILE A 321 -12.69 14.32 -9.79
C ILE A 321 -14.17 13.91 -9.83
N THR A 322 -14.44 12.67 -10.20
CA THR A 322 -15.74 12.02 -10.03
C THR A 322 -15.56 10.85 -9.07
N ILE A 323 -16.14 10.98 -7.87
CA ILE A 323 -16.14 9.89 -6.89
C ILE A 323 -17.31 8.97 -7.22
N GLU A 324 -16.99 7.70 -7.48
CA GLU A 324 -17.97 6.65 -7.70
C GLU A 324 -17.97 5.69 -6.49
N PRO A 325 -19.02 5.70 -5.66
CA PRO A 325 -19.12 4.76 -4.54
C PRO A 325 -19.23 3.31 -5.03
N GLY A 326 -18.47 2.42 -4.41
CA GLY A 326 -18.50 1.01 -4.75
C GLY A 326 -17.63 0.16 -3.82
N ALA A 327 -17.52 -1.11 -4.20
CA ALA A 327 -16.73 -2.13 -3.54
C ALA A 327 -15.65 -2.64 -4.49
N SER A 328 -14.67 -3.39 -3.96
CA SER A 328 -13.65 -4.04 -4.79
C SER A 328 -13.35 -5.43 -4.29
N SER A 329 -13.02 -6.32 -5.22
CA SER A 329 -12.32 -7.57 -4.91
C SER A 329 -10.81 -7.32 -4.92
N LEU A 330 -10.02 -8.40 -4.88
CA LEU A 330 -8.60 -8.31 -5.21
C LEU A 330 -8.40 -7.79 -6.65
N TYR A 331 -9.32 -8.08 -7.57
CA TYR A 331 -9.11 -7.91 -9.00
C TYR A 331 -9.69 -6.61 -9.56
N GLN A 332 -10.94 -6.29 -9.22
CA GLN A 332 -11.71 -5.24 -9.90
C GLN A 332 -12.57 -4.41 -8.93
N PHE A 333 -12.85 -3.18 -9.35
CA PHE A 333 -13.85 -2.30 -8.76
C PHE A 333 -15.26 -2.59 -9.30
N VAL A 334 -16.27 -2.51 -8.43
CA VAL A 334 -17.69 -2.60 -8.80
C VAL A 334 -18.44 -1.41 -8.18
N PRO A 335 -19.00 -0.50 -9.00
CA PRO A 335 -19.77 0.62 -8.49
C PRO A 335 -21.12 0.17 -7.93
N PHE A 336 -21.64 0.83 -6.90
CA PHE A 336 -22.97 0.50 -6.39
C PHE A 336 -24.08 0.91 -7.34
N ARG A 337 -23.86 1.98 -8.11
CA ARG A 337 -24.77 2.43 -9.15
C ARG A 337 -24.39 1.76 -10.47
N GLN A 338 -25.26 0.92 -11.00
CA GLN A 338 -25.05 0.28 -12.30
C GLN A 338 -25.69 1.10 -13.42
N ASP A 339 -25.03 1.16 -14.59
CA ASP A 339 -25.61 1.82 -15.76
C ASP A 339 -26.66 0.92 -16.43
N ARG A 340 -27.88 1.44 -16.59
CA ARG A 340 -29.02 0.75 -17.24
C ARG A 340 -29.39 -0.62 -16.64
N THR A 341 -28.93 -0.94 -15.44
CA THR A 341 -29.29 -2.17 -14.71
C THR A 341 -29.29 -1.91 -13.20
N TYR A 342 -29.52 -2.95 -12.41
CA TYR A 342 -29.43 -2.94 -10.95
C TYR A 342 -28.20 -3.69 -10.47
N LEU A 343 -27.73 -3.38 -9.26
CA LEU A 343 -26.68 -4.14 -8.60
C LEU A 343 -27.24 -5.49 -8.14
N ALA A 344 -26.77 -6.57 -8.77
CA ALA A 344 -27.12 -7.94 -8.39
C ALA A 344 -26.07 -8.51 -7.43
N ILE A 345 -26.53 -8.96 -6.25
CA ILE A 345 -25.71 -9.66 -5.25
C ILE A 345 -26.14 -11.11 -5.25
N GLY A 346 -25.21 -12.04 -5.49
CA GLY A 346 -25.49 -13.48 -5.45
C GLY A 346 -25.68 -13.97 -4.02
N GLU A 347 -26.88 -14.47 -3.70
CA GLU A 347 -27.30 -14.89 -2.35
C GLU A 347 -27.01 -16.36 -1.99
N ARG A 348 -26.61 -17.21 -2.95
CA ARG A 348 -26.59 -18.67 -2.78
C ARG A 348 -25.42 -19.18 -1.94
N THR A 349 -24.44 -18.34 -1.64
CA THR A 349 -23.28 -18.60 -0.78
C THR A 349 -23.61 -18.27 0.69
N ASN A 350 -24.77 -18.75 1.14
CA ASN A 350 -25.36 -18.45 2.44
C ASN A 350 -25.85 -19.74 3.13
N ALA A 351 -25.33 -20.03 4.32
CA ALA A 351 -25.63 -21.27 5.05
C ALA A 351 -27.10 -21.38 5.49
N ASN A 352 -27.78 -20.26 5.71
CA ASN A 352 -29.20 -20.25 6.07
C ASN A 352 -30.12 -20.22 4.83
N GLY A 353 -29.74 -19.47 3.80
CA GLY A 353 -30.53 -19.27 2.58
C GLY A 353 -30.43 -20.38 1.53
N SER A 354 -29.32 -21.12 1.49
CA SER A 354 -29.03 -22.10 0.42
C SER A 354 -28.81 -23.50 0.98
N LYS A 355 -29.73 -24.43 0.65
CA LYS A 355 -29.60 -25.85 1.03
C LYS A 355 -28.30 -26.46 0.48
N ALA A 356 -27.99 -26.20 -0.79
CA ALA A 356 -26.79 -26.76 -1.42
C ALA A 356 -25.50 -26.29 -0.74
N PHE A 357 -25.43 -24.99 -0.43
CA PHE A 357 -24.26 -24.43 0.25
C PHE A 357 -24.14 -24.94 1.68
N ARG A 358 -25.24 -24.99 2.44
CA ARG A 358 -25.27 -25.58 3.78
C ARG A 358 -24.84 -27.04 3.79
N ASP A 359 -25.35 -27.85 2.87
CA ASP A 359 -25.03 -29.27 2.79
C ASP A 359 -23.55 -29.48 2.40
N ALA A 360 -22.97 -28.58 1.60
CA ALA A 360 -21.52 -28.55 1.31
C ALA A 360 -20.72 -28.14 2.55
N LEU A 361 -21.09 -27.04 3.21
CA LEU A 361 -20.44 -26.53 4.42
C LEU A 361 -20.45 -27.58 5.55
N ASN A 362 -21.57 -28.25 5.79
CA ASN A 362 -21.69 -29.31 6.80
C ASN A 362 -20.79 -30.53 6.54
N ARG A 363 -20.38 -30.75 5.28
CA ARG A 363 -19.46 -31.82 4.89
C ARG A 363 -18.01 -31.34 4.78
N ASP A 364 -17.74 -30.08 5.13
CA ASP A 364 -16.47 -29.38 4.89
C ASP A 364 -16.03 -29.49 3.40
N ASP A 365 -17.00 -29.54 2.47
CA ASP A 365 -16.77 -29.58 1.04
C ASP A 365 -16.55 -28.16 0.50
N TRP A 366 -15.38 -27.61 0.81
CA TRP A 366 -15.00 -26.25 0.44
C TRP A 366 -15.00 -26.00 -1.07
N GLN A 367 -14.68 -27.03 -1.86
CA GLN A 367 -14.68 -26.92 -3.32
C GLN A 367 -16.10 -26.73 -3.85
N ALA A 368 -17.07 -27.51 -3.35
CA ALA A 368 -18.48 -27.30 -3.71
C ALA A 368 -18.98 -25.90 -3.32
N CYS A 369 -18.56 -25.35 -2.17
CA CYS A 369 -18.87 -23.97 -1.80
C CYS A 369 -18.31 -22.94 -2.82
N VAL A 370 -17.06 -23.12 -3.26
CA VAL A 370 -16.44 -22.29 -4.30
C VAL A 370 -17.15 -22.43 -5.64
N ASP A 371 -17.58 -23.63 -6.01
CA ASP A 371 -18.28 -23.86 -7.28
C ASP A 371 -19.64 -23.16 -7.30
N ILE A 372 -20.38 -23.16 -6.19
CA ILE A 372 -21.61 -22.39 -6.00
C ILE A 372 -21.35 -20.88 -6.17
N ALA A 373 -20.24 -20.37 -5.64
CA ALA A 373 -19.85 -18.97 -5.84
C ALA A 373 -19.62 -18.66 -7.33
N LYS A 374 -18.85 -19.52 -8.03
CA LYS A 374 -18.55 -19.36 -9.46
C LYS A 374 -19.77 -19.47 -10.36
N ASP A 375 -20.75 -20.31 -10.01
CA ASP A 375 -22.04 -20.38 -10.72
C ASP A 375 -22.74 -19.02 -10.73
N GLN A 376 -22.78 -18.34 -9.59
CA GLN A 376 -23.43 -17.03 -9.48
C GLN A 376 -22.72 -15.94 -10.29
N ILE A 377 -21.38 -16.01 -10.39
CA ILE A 377 -20.62 -15.12 -11.29
C ILE A 377 -21.05 -15.35 -12.75
N ARG A 378 -21.18 -16.62 -13.17
CA ARG A 378 -21.65 -16.98 -14.53
C ARG A 378 -23.09 -16.54 -14.80
N GLU A 379 -23.93 -16.53 -13.77
CA GLU A 379 -25.33 -16.08 -13.83
C GLU A 379 -25.49 -14.54 -13.83
N GLY A 380 -24.39 -13.79 -13.72
CA GLY A 380 -24.39 -12.33 -13.85
C GLY A 380 -24.47 -11.56 -12.52
N ALA A 381 -24.06 -12.17 -11.40
CA ALA A 381 -23.86 -11.43 -10.16
C ALA A 381 -22.75 -10.37 -10.33
N HIS A 382 -22.89 -9.25 -9.64
CA HIS A 382 -21.86 -8.20 -9.55
C HIS A 382 -21.07 -8.29 -8.25
N MET A 383 -21.66 -8.89 -7.22
CA MET A 383 -21.06 -9.16 -5.91
C MET A 383 -21.56 -10.51 -5.38
N LEU A 384 -20.88 -11.08 -4.38
CA LEU A 384 -21.27 -12.34 -3.76
C LEU A 384 -21.50 -12.15 -2.26
N ASP A 385 -22.67 -12.55 -1.78
CA ASP A 385 -22.96 -12.68 -0.35
C ASP A 385 -22.20 -13.88 0.22
N LEU A 386 -21.55 -13.74 1.36
CA LEU A 386 -20.86 -14.85 2.04
C LEU A 386 -21.34 -14.92 3.49
N SER A 387 -22.27 -15.83 3.76
CA SER A 387 -22.75 -16.13 5.11
C SER A 387 -22.43 -17.56 5.51
N VAL A 388 -21.66 -17.70 6.59
CA VAL A 388 -21.30 -18.99 7.19
C VAL A 388 -22.04 -19.27 8.51
N ASP A 389 -22.85 -18.30 8.97
CA ASP A 389 -23.51 -18.37 10.27
C ASP A 389 -24.53 -19.51 10.30
N TYR A 390 -24.17 -20.61 10.97
CA TYR A 390 -25.04 -21.78 11.11
C TYR A 390 -24.88 -22.44 12.48
N VAL A 391 -26.02 -22.84 13.06
CA VAL A 391 -26.06 -23.42 14.42
C VAL A 391 -25.21 -24.68 14.49
N GLY A 392 -24.31 -24.72 15.49
CA GLY A 392 -23.44 -25.87 15.74
C GLY A 392 -22.14 -25.87 14.94
N ARG A 393 -21.85 -24.81 14.17
CA ARG A 393 -20.58 -24.62 13.46
C ARG A 393 -19.74 -23.51 14.09
N ASP A 394 -18.44 -23.54 13.80
CA ASP A 394 -17.50 -22.49 14.14
C ASP A 394 -17.44 -21.47 13.00
N GLY A 395 -18.16 -20.36 13.15
CA GLY A 395 -18.25 -19.33 12.12
C GLY A 395 -16.91 -18.65 11.81
N VAL A 396 -16.00 -18.55 12.79
CA VAL A 396 -14.67 -17.95 12.57
C VAL A 396 -13.85 -18.87 11.67
N ARG A 397 -13.77 -20.16 12.01
CA ARG A 397 -13.09 -21.17 11.17
C ARG A 397 -13.65 -21.17 9.75
N ASP A 398 -14.96 -21.27 9.62
CA ASP A 398 -15.62 -21.42 8.32
C ASP A 398 -15.44 -20.17 7.45
N MET A 399 -15.53 -18.99 8.05
CA MET A 399 -15.29 -17.74 7.34
C MET A 399 -13.83 -17.63 6.92
N THR A 400 -12.87 -17.98 7.78
CA THR A 400 -11.45 -18.01 7.41
C THR A 400 -11.21 -18.91 6.20
N GLU A 401 -11.69 -20.16 6.22
CA GLU A 401 -11.49 -21.12 5.12
C GLU A 401 -12.10 -20.63 3.80
N LEU A 402 -13.33 -20.10 3.85
CA LEU A 402 -14.02 -19.65 2.65
C LEU A 402 -13.51 -18.31 2.12
N ALA A 403 -13.26 -17.34 2.99
CA ALA A 403 -12.72 -16.04 2.59
C ALA A 403 -11.34 -16.19 1.92
N GLN A 404 -10.45 -17.02 2.48
CA GLN A 404 -9.15 -17.32 1.90
C GLN A 404 -9.27 -17.91 0.48
N ARG A 405 -10.21 -18.83 0.26
CA ARG A 405 -10.45 -19.42 -1.07
C ARG A 405 -11.09 -18.41 -2.02
N PHE A 406 -12.07 -17.65 -1.54
CA PHE A 406 -12.80 -16.69 -2.36
C PHE A 406 -11.91 -15.54 -2.81
N ALA A 407 -10.90 -15.16 -2.01
CA ALA A 407 -9.94 -14.11 -2.31
C ALA A 407 -9.29 -14.27 -3.70
N THR A 408 -9.07 -15.51 -4.15
CA THR A 408 -8.47 -15.81 -5.46
C THR A 408 -9.40 -16.57 -6.40
N ALA A 409 -10.39 -17.29 -5.88
CA ALA A 409 -11.33 -18.06 -6.71
C ALA A 409 -12.45 -17.21 -7.33
N THR A 410 -12.67 -16.00 -6.82
CA THR A 410 -13.73 -15.10 -7.26
C THR A 410 -13.14 -13.78 -7.75
N THR A 411 -13.66 -13.27 -8.87
CA THR A 411 -13.30 -11.94 -9.36
C THR A 411 -14.19 -10.84 -8.77
N LEU A 412 -15.32 -11.18 -8.14
CA LEU A 412 -16.30 -10.23 -7.65
C LEU A 412 -16.03 -9.81 -6.20
N PRO A 413 -16.39 -8.58 -5.78
CA PRO A 413 -16.34 -8.18 -4.39
C PRO A 413 -17.26 -9.05 -3.51
N ILE A 414 -16.85 -9.22 -2.25
CA ILE A 414 -17.59 -10.01 -1.27
C ILE A 414 -18.40 -9.08 -0.36
N VAL A 415 -19.67 -9.43 -0.18
CA VAL A 415 -20.55 -8.96 0.89
C VAL A 415 -20.41 -9.96 2.04
N LEU A 416 -19.71 -9.57 3.10
CA LEU A 416 -19.52 -10.42 4.28
C LEU A 416 -20.78 -10.39 5.13
N ASP A 417 -21.50 -11.50 5.17
CA ASP A 417 -22.81 -11.63 5.82
C ASP A 417 -22.72 -12.35 7.19
N SER A 418 -22.53 -11.56 8.25
CA SER A 418 -22.58 -12.02 9.63
C SER A 418 -22.92 -10.87 10.59
N THR A 419 -23.55 -11.23 11.71
CA THR A 419 -23.78 -10.30 12.84
C THR A 419 -22.71 -10.40 13.92
N GLU A 420 -21.78 -11.36 13.80
CA GLU A 420 -20.76 -11.63 14.81
C GLU A 420 -19.43 -10.93 14.46
N PRO A 421 -18.92 -10.02 15.31
CA PRO A 421 -17.75 -9.20 14.97
C PRO A 421 -16.48 -10.00 14.62
N GLU A 422 -16.26 -11.14 15.28
CA GLU A 422 -15.09 -11.98 15.03
C GLU A 422 -15.18 -12.71 13.69
N VAL A 423 -16.38 -13.06 13.23
CA VAL A 423 -16.61 -13.66 11.91
C VAL A 423 -16.34 -12.63 10.82
N ILE A 424 -16.86 -11.40 10.98
CA ILE A 424 -16.56 -10.29 10.05
C ILE A 424 -15.06 -10.01 9.98
N ARG A 425 -14.36 -9.96 11.14
CA ARG A 425 -12.90 -9.78 11.17
C ARG A 425 -12.19 -10.90 10.42
N ALA A 426 -12.56 -12.15 10.67
CA ALA A 426 -11.96 -13.31 9.99
C ALA A 426 -12.05 -13.19 8.46
N GLY A 427 -13.19 -12.72 7.92
CA GLY A 427 -13.33 -12.47 6.48
C GLY A 427 -12.46 -11.32 5.97
N LEU A 428 -12.47 -10.18 6.67
CA LEU A 428 -11.74 -8.97 6.27
C LEU A 428 -10.21 -9.12 6.33
N GLU A 429 -9.71 -10.04 7.14
CA GLU A 429 -8.29 -10.39 7.25
C GLU A 429 -7.80 -11.37 6.17
N HIS A 430 -8.70 -11.88 5.31
CA HIS A 430 -8.36 -12.75 4.17
C HIS A 430 -8.71 -12.13 2.81
N LEU A 431 -9.47 -11.03 2.79
CA LEU A 431 -9.95 -10.40 1.56
C LEU A 431 -9.22 -9.07 1.30
N GLY A 432 -8.44 -9.04 0.22
CA GLY A 432 -7.61 -7.90 -0.16
C GLY A 432 -8.36 -6.66 -0.65
N GLY A 433 -9.60 -6.82 -1.13
CA GLY A 433 -10.41 -5.69 -1.62
C GLY A 433 -11.18 -4.93 -0.53
N ARG A 434 -12.03 -4.00 -0.98
CA ARG A 434 -13.05 -3.30 -0.17
C ARG A 434 -14.34 -4.11 -0.15
N CYS A 435 -14.50 -4.93 0.89
CA CYS A 435 -15.73 -5.70 1.14
C CYS A 435 -16.87 -4.79 1.60
N VAL A 436 -18.11 -5.27 1.43
CA VAL A 436 -19.31 -4.70 2.08
C VAL A 436 -19.63 -5.53 3.32
N ILE A 437 -19.99 -4.89 4.43
CA ILE A 437 -20.47 -5.59 5.62
C ILE A 437 -21.99 -5.70 5.61
N ASN A 438 -22.49 -6.92 5.69
CA ASN A 438 -23.90 -7.27 5.88
C ASN A 438 -24.01 -8.04 7.21
N SER A 439 -24.71 -7.62 8.24
CA SER A 439 -25.26 -6.30 8.46
C SER A 439 -24.79 -5.77 9.82
N VAL A 440 -25.01 -4.48 10.02
CA VAL A 440 -24.97 -3.89 11.35
C VAL A 440 -26.37 -3.44 11.73
N ASN A 441 -26.72 -3.60 13.00
CA ASN A 441 -28.05 -3.28 13.51
C ASN A 441 -27.96 -2.71 14.95
N TYR A 442 -29.09 -2.21 15.45
CA TYR A 442 -29.22 -1.69 16.82
C TYR A 442 -30.05 -2.61 17.72
N GLU A 443 -30.15 -3.91 17.40
CA GLU A 443 -31.02 -4.86 18.13
C GLU A 443 -30.59 -5.06 19.58
N ASP A 444 -29.29 -5.02 19.86
CA ASP A 444 -28.71 -5.08 21.20
C ASP A 444 -28.39 -3.68 21.79
N GLY A 445 -28.93 -2.63 21.17
CA GLY A 445 -28.81 -1.23 21.59
C GLY A 445 -27.55 -0.51 21.09
N ALA A 446 -27.30 0.68 21.62
CA ALA A 446 -26.18 1.56 21.23
C ALA A 446 -25.05 1.62 22.28
N GLY A 447 -25.03 0.67 23.22
CA GLY A 447 -24.01 0.59 24.26
C GLY A 447 -22.64 0.19 23.71
N PRO A 448 -21.54 0.37 24.48
CA PRO A 448 -20.17 0.08 24.02
C PRO A 448 -19.92 -1.41 23.69
N ASN A 449 -20.75 -2.31 24.22
CA ASN A 449 -20.65 -3.75 23.97
C ASN A 449 -21.59 -4.23 22.85
N SER A 450 -22.36 -3.32 22.23
CA SER A 450 -23.27 -3.71 21.16
C SER A 450 -22.51 -4.16 19.92
N ARG A 451 -23.16 -4.99 19.10
CA ARG A 451 -22.60 -5.43 17.82
C ARG A 451 -22.22 -4.25 16.94
N PHE A 452 -23.07 -3.23 16.87
CA PHE A 452 -22.76 -1.99 16.14
C PHE A 452 -21.46 -1.35 16.65
N ALA A 453 -21.33 -1.14 17.96
CA ALA A 453 -20.16 -0.49 18.55
C ALA A 453 -18.86 -1.31 18.36
N ARG A 454 -18.96 -2.63 18.24
CA ARG A 454 -17.83 -3.55 17.99
C ARG A 454 -17.47 -3.69 16.51
N ILE A 455 -18.44 -3.65 15.59
CA ILE A 455 -18.21 -3.81 14.15
C ILE A 455 -17.69 -2.50 13.53
N MET A 456 -18.19 -1.33 13.94
CA MET A 456 -17.77 -0.05 13.33
C MET A 456 -16.24 0.20 13.37
N PRO A 457 -15.52 -0.09 14.47
CA PRO A 457 -14.06 -0.03 14.47
C PRO A 457 -13.41 -0.97 13.46
N ILE A 458 -13.94 -2.18 13.29
CA ILE A 458 -13.44 -3.18 12.33
C ILE A 458 -13.68 -2.68 10.89
N ALA A 459 -14.88 -2.18 10.60
CA ALA A 459 -15.22 -1.60 9.30
C ALA A 459 -14.24 -0.47 8.94
N LYS A 460 -13.97 0.44 9.89
CA LYS A 460 -13.01 1.54 9.72
C LYS A 460 -11.56 1.05 9.58
N GLU A 461 -11.15 0.07 10.39
CA GLU A 461 -9.81 -0.51 10.34
C GLU A 461 -9.53 -1.09 8.95
N HIS A 462 -10.45 -1.88 8.40
CA HIS A 462 -10.27 -2.58 7.12
C HIS A 462 -10.77 -1.82 5.89
N GLY A 463 -11.30 -0.60 6.05
CA GLY A 463 -11.82 0.21 4.95
C GLY A 463 -13.07 -0.38 4.28
N ALA A 464 -13.84 -1.18 5.01
CA ALA A 464 -15.05 -1.83 4.50
C ALA A 464 -16.18 -0.83 4.25
N ALA A 465 -17.03 -1.13 3.28
CA ALA A 465 -18.21 -0.35 2.92
C ALA A 465 -19.43 -0.67 3.79
#